data_AF-A0A2V8HFW3-F1
#
_entry.id   AF-A0A2V8HFW3-F1
#
_cell.length_a   1.000
_cell.length_b   1.000
_cell.length_c   1.000
_cell.angle_alpha   90.00
_cell.angle_beta   90.00
_cell.angle_gamma   90.00
#
_symmetry.space_group_name_H-M   'P 1'
#
loop_
_entity.id
_entity.type
_entity.pdbx_description
1 polymer ?
#
loop_
_entity_poly.entity_id
_entity_poly.type
_entity_poly.pdbx_seq_one_letter_code
_entity_poly.pdbx_strand_id
1 'polypeptide(L)'
;MDPTLLQILSQQQAVRFAGFSGSEINSTIRIADPLLNQLIAAQLPPGGPLRSVTVRSHAGNRLGVTLTLARPAFLPPITLTLAIERQATLANEGPLVCRVTGAVGGLMHLAAPFIAKLNLPPGIRLDAEHVHVDVRELLRQRGLEDLLEHVKHLTVTTEDRRTAVTIVAHVA
;
A
#
# COMPACT_ATOMS: atom_id res chain seq x y z
N MET A 1 -14.81 4.01 -20.20
CA MET A 1 -15.98 4.01 -19.30
C MET A 1 -16.96 5.06 -19.81
N ASP A 2 -18.26 4.79 -19.72
CA ASP A 2 -19.30 5.75 -20.10
C ASP A 2 -19.24 6.98 -19.16
N PRO A 3 -19.10 8.21 -19.67
CA PRO A 3 -19.08 9.42 -18.86
C PRO A 3 -20.36 9.59 -18.01
N THR A 4 -21.49 9.07 -18.48
CA THR A 4 -22.78 9.09 -17.78
C THR A 4 -22.71 8.30 -16.48
N LEU A 5 -22.07 7.12 -16.52
CA LEU A 5 -21.92 6.26 -15.35
C LEU A 5 -21.04 6.93 -14.27
N LEU A 6 -19.95 7.59 -14.68
CA LEU A 6 -19.08 8.33 -13.76
C LEU A 6 -19.83 9.47 -13.07
N GLN A 7 -20.70 10.16 -13.81
CA GLN A 7 -21.51 11.25 -13.27
C GLN A 7 -22.53 10.73 -12.25
N ILE A 8 -23.19 9.60 -12.52
CA ILE A 8 -24.11 8.95 -11.59
C ILE A 8 -23.37 8.51 -10.32
N LEU A 9 -22.20 7.89 -10.44
CA LEU A 9 -21.40 7.47 -9.29
C LEU A 9 -20.96 8.66 -8.44
N SER A 10 -20.56 9.77 -9.07
CA SER A 10 -20.19 11.01 -8.37
C SER A 10 -21.38 11.64 -7.64
N GLN A 11 -22.56 11.67 -8.26
CA GLN A 11 -23.80 12.13 -7.62
C GLN A 11 -24.18 11.26 -6.43
N GLN A 12 -24.07 9.92 -6.56
CA GLN A 12 -24.34 9.00 -5.47
C GLN A 12 -23.32 9.16 -4.35
N GLN A 13 -22.03 9.36 -4.65
CA GLN A 13 -21.00 9.63 -3.64
C GLN A 13 -21.33 10.88 -2.81
N ALA A 14 -21.84 11.96 -3.44
CA ALA A 14 -22.25 13.17 -2.73
C ALA A 14 -23.40 12.94 -1.74
N VAL A 15 -24.24 11.93 -1.97
CA VAL A 15 -25.31 11.49 -1.06
C VAL A 15 -24.95 10.20 -0.31
N ARG A 16 -23.66 9.91 -0.13
CA ARG A 16 -23.14 8.73 0.60
C ARG A 16 -23.72 7.40 0.12
N PHE A 17 -23.92 7.29 -1.18
CA PHE A 17 -24.45 6.10 -1.85
C PHE A 17 -25.84 5.68 -1.35
N ALA A 18 -26.69 6.61 -0.90
CA ALA A 18 -28.03 6.30 -0.40
C ALA A 18 -28.87 5.42 -1.34
N GLY A 19 -28.72 5.57 -2.66
CA GLY A 19 -29.39 4.71 -3.66
C GLY A 19 -28.94 3.24 -3.67
N PHE A 20 -27.86 2.92 -2.96
CA PHE A 20 -27.30 1.59 -2.81
C PHE A 20 -27.42 1.04 -1.37
N SER A 21 -28.16 1.67 -0.47
CA SER A 21 -28.36 1.19 0.90
C SER A 21 -28.83 -0.28 0.91
N GLY A 22 -28.23 -1.07 1.80
CA GLY A 22 -28.41 -2.53 1.91
C GLY A 22 -27.59 -3.36 0.90
N SER A 23 -26.80 -2.73 0.04
CA SER A 23 -25.95 -3.45 -0.92
C SER A 23 -24.64 -3.92 -0.29
N GLU A 24 -24.20 -5.12 -0.70
CA GLU A 24 -22.86 -5.62 -0.44
C GLU A 24 -22.04 -5.65 -1.73
N ILE A 25 -20.82 -5.10 -1.65
CA ILE A 25 -19.89 -5.04 -2.76
C ILE A 25 -18.67 -5.87 -2.39
N ASN A 26 -18.36 -6.88 -3.22
CA ASN A 26 -17.10 -7.61 -3.15
C ASN A 26 -16.34 -7.40 -4.46
N SER A 27 -15.22 -6.68 -4.38
CA SER A 27 -14.41 -6.34 -5.55
C SER A 27 -12.97 -6.79 -5.33
N THR A 28 -12.40 -7.45 -6.33
CA THR A 28 -10.97 -7.77 -6.37
C THR A 28 -10.29 -7.01 -7.50
N ILE A 29 -9.38 -6.11 -7.14
CA ILE A 29 -8.59 -5.33 -8.09
C ILE A 29 -7.20 -5.96 -8.18
N ARG A 30 -6.83 -6.43 -9.37
CA ARG A 30 -5.47 -6.95 -9.63
C ARG A 30 -4.62 -5.86 -10.27
N ILE A 31 -3.57 -5.47 -9.57
CA ILE A 31 -2.66 -4.42 -9.95
C ILE A 31 -1.36 -5.09 -10.42
N ALA A 32 -1.02 -4.92 -11.69
CA ALA A 32 0.25 -5.43 -12.21
C ALA A 32 1.43 -4.61 -11.68
N ASP A 33 2.57 -5.25 -11.46
CA ASP A 33 3.79 -4.59 -10.95
C ASP A 33 4.18 -3.31 -11.71
N PRO A 34 4.08 -3.22 -13.07
CA PRO A 34 4.40 -1.97 -13.77
C PRO A 34 3.50 -0.80 -13.33
N LEU A 35 2.20 -1.04 -13.16
CA LEU A 35 1.26 -0.02 -12.71
C LEU A 35 1.50 0.32 -11.23
N LEU A 36 1.74 -0.68 -10.38
CA LEU A 36 2.06 -0.47 -8.98
C LEU A 36 3.30 0.42 -8.82
N ASN A 37 4.36 0.14 -9.59
CA ASN A 37 5.60 0.92 -9.55
C ASN A 37 5.43 2.35 -10.08
N GLN A 38 4.59 2.55 -11.10
CA GLN A 38 4.24 3.89 -11.57
C GLN A 38 3.51 4.69 -10.47
N LEU A 39 2.56 4.06 -9.78
CA LEU A 39 1.83 4.67 -8.67
C LEU A 39 2.79 5.03 -7.53
N ILE A 40 3.70 4.13 -7.15
CA ILE A 40 4.70 4.37 -6.09
C ILE A 40 5.65 5.51 -6.48
N ALA A 41 6.18 5.49 -7.71
CA ALA A 41 7.10 6.52 -8.18
C ALA A 41 6.46 7.91 -8.17
N ALA A 42 5.18 8.01 -8.53
CA ALA A 42 4.42 9.26 -8.47
C ALA A 42 4.22 9.80 -7.04
N GLN A 43 4.43 8.98 -6.00
CA GLN A 43 4.35 9.40 -4.59
C GLN A 43 5.69 9.72 -3.95
N LEU A 44 6.81 9.49 -4.65
CA LEU A 44 8.12 9.82 -4.09
C LEU A 44 8.33 11.34 -4.16
N PRO A 45 8.64 11.99 -3.02
CA PRO A 45 8.84 13.44 -3.02
C PRO A 45 10.09 13.82 -3.83
N PRO A 46 10.03 14.87 -4.66
CA PRO A 46 11.19 15.35 -5.39
C PRO A 46 12.27 15.81 -4.41
N GLY A 47 13.50 15.32 -4.58
CA GLY A 47 14.62 15.62 -3.68
C GLY A 47 14.61 14.86 -2.36
N GLY A 48 13.71 13.89 -2.19
CA GLY A 48 13.68 12.99 -1.04
C GLY A 48 14.92 12.07 -0.94
N PRO A 49 15.06 11.33 0.17
CA PRO A 49 16.23 10.47 0.40
C PRO A 49 16.24 9.22 -0.51
N LEU A 50 15.10 8.85 -1.09
CA LEU A 50 14.95 7.77 -2.06
C LEU A 50 14.89 8.33 -3.48
N ARG A 51 15.73 7.82 -4.38
CA ARG A 51 15.66 8.07 -5.82
C ARG A 51 14.58 7.22 -6.47
N SER A 52 14.49 5.96 -6.10
CA SER A 52 13.49 5.04 -6.62
C SER A 52 13.17 3.94 -5.63
N VAL A 53 11.94 3.45 -5.75
CA VAL A 53 11.44 2.26 -5.06
C VAL A 53 10.85 1.38 -6.14
N THR A 54 11.30 0.13 -6.20
CA THR A 54 10.74 -0.87 -7.12
C THR A 54 10.21 -2.03 -6.30
N VAL A 55 8.96 -2.38 -6.56
CA VAL A 55 8.25 -3.48 -5.93
C VAL A 55 7.97 -4.55 -6.98
N ARG A 56 8.27 -5.80 -6.63
CA ARG A 56 7.96 -6.99 -7.41
C ARG A 56 7.11 -7.93 -6.58
N SER A 57 5.96 -8.32 -7.12
CA SER A 57 5.06 -9.24 -6.44
C SER A 57 5.44 -10.68 -6.76
N HIS A 58 5.44 -11.52 -5.73
CA HIS A 58 5.67 -12.95 -5.81
C HIS A 58 4.49 -13.69 -5.19
N ALA A 59 4.17 -14.87 -5.71
CA ALA A 59 3.14 -15.70 -5.10
C ALA A 59 3.43 -15.97 -3.60
N GLY A 60 2.37 -16.16 -2.81
CA GLY A 60 2.48 -16.50 -1.39
C GLY A 60 2.70 -15.31 -0.47
N ASN A 61 2.07 -14.17 -0.76
CA ASN A 61 2.06 -12.97 0.07
C ASN A 61 3.46 -12.36 0.29
N ARG A 62 4.27 -12.33 -0.78
CA ARG A 62 5.64 -11.81 -0.77
C ARG A 62 5.85 -10.69 -1.78
N LEU A 63 6.59 -9.68 -1.36
CA LEU A 63 6.96 -8.52 -2.18
C LEU A 63 8.48 -8.35 -2.12
N GLY A 64 9.17 -8.45 -3.26
CA GLY A 64 10.55 -8.01 -3.38
C GLY A 64 10.57 -6.49 -3.52
N VAL A 65 11.30 -5.79 -2.67
CA VAL A 65 11.44 -4.33 -2.70
C VAL A 65 12.90 -3.97 -2.89
N THR A 66 13.17 -3.16 -3.90
CA THR A 66 14.49 -2.57 -4.16
C THR A 66 14.40 -1.06 -3.97
N LEU A 67 15.22 -0.54 -3.05
CA LEU A 67 15.32 0.87 -2.71
C LEU A 67 16.63 1.42 -3.27
N THR A 68 16.57 2.52 -4.02
CA THR A 68 17.78 3.24 -4.44
C THR A 68 17.82 4.58 -3.73
N LEU A 69 18.91 4.85 -3.01
CA LEU A 69 19.10 6.12 -2.30
C LEU A 69 19.42 7.25 -3.29
N ALA A 70 18.90 8.44 -3.01
CA ALA A 70 19.17 9.63 -3.83
C ALA A 70 20.60 10.13 -3.63
N ARG A 71 21.10 10.06 -2.40
CA ARG A 71 22.46 10.44 -2.04
C ARG A 71 23.00 9.57 -0.90
N PRO A 72 24.31 9.25 -0.92
CA PRO A 72 25.20 9.43 -2.06
C PRO A 72 24.92 8.43 -3.20
N ALA A 73 25.10 8.87 -4.45
CA ALA A 73 24.69 8.10 -5.65
C ALA A 73 25.54 6.84 -5.93
N PHE A 74 26.64 6.63 -5.21
CA PHE A 74 27.51 5.46 -5.35
C PHE A 74 27.05 4.27 -4.48
N LEU A 75 26.03 4.45 -3.63
CA LEU A 75 25.52 3.34 -2.81
C LEU A 75 24.74 2.35 -3.68
N PRO A 76 24.96 1.04 -3.49
CA PRO A 76 24.20 0.03 -4.20
C PRO A 76 22.72 0.06 -3.78
N PRO A 77 21.80 -0.37 -4.67
CA PRO A 77 20.41 -0.54 -4.30
C PRO A 77 20.25 -1.55 -3.14
N ILE A 78 19.41 -1.20 -2.18
CA ILE A 78 19.07 -2.05 -1.03
C ILE A 78 17.90 -2.93 -1.46
N THR A 79 18.07 -4.25 -1.46
CA THR A 79 16.98 -5.19 -1.77
C THR A 79 16.56 -5.95 -0.53
N LEU A 80 15.25 -6.03 -0.32
CA LEU A 80 14.62 -6.73 0.81
C LEU A 80 13.36 -7.45 0.32
N THR A 81 13.00 -8.56 0.94
CA THR A 81 11.69 -9.19 0.69
C THR A 81 10.77 -8.89 1.87
N LEU A 82 9.52 -8.58 1.61
CA LEU A 82 8.48 -8.37 2.59
C LEU A 82 7.50 -9.54 2.49
N ALA A 83 7.18 -10.18 3.61
CA ALA A 83 6.12 -11.17 3.71
C ALA A 83 4.95 -10.56 4.48
N ILE A 84 3.75 -10.58 3.91
CA ILE A 84 2.56 -10.07 4.60
C ILE A 84 2.20 -11.06 5.71
N GLU A 85 2.30 -10.62 6.96
CA GLU A 85 1.99 -11.44 8.13
C GLU A 85 0.61 -11.13 8.70
N ARG A 86 0.18 -9.87 8.60
CA ARG A 86 -1.10 -9.42 9.10
C ARG A 86 -1.76 -8.51 8.08
N GLN A 87 -3.02 -8.81 7.77
CA GLN A 87 -3.86 -7.99 6.91
C GLN A 87 -4.36 -6.75 7.66
N ALA A 88 -4.60 -5.67 6.92
CA ALA A 88 -5.21 -4.48 7.49
C ALA A 88 -6.63 -4.79 7.97
N THR A 89 -6.99 -4.27 9.15
CA THR A 89 -8.35 -4.37 9.68
C THR A 89 -8.90 -2.97 9.87
N LEU A 90 -9.63 -2.49 8.87
CA LEU A 90 -10.14 -1.12 8.85
C LEU A 90 -11.15 -0.85 9.99
N ALA A 91 -11.91 -1.87 10.42
CA ALA A 91 -12.81 -1.73 11.55
C ALA A 91 -12.10 -1.45 12.90
N ASN A 92 -10.90 -2.01 13.12
CA ASN A 92 -10.16 -1.93 14.39
C ASN A 92 -8.83 -1.17 14.26
N GLU A 93 -8.66 -0.41 13.17
CA GLU A 93 -7.48 0.42 12.89
C GLU A 93 -6.15 -0.35 12.78
N GLY A 94 -6.21 -1.66 12.54
CA GLY A 94 -5.02 -2.49 12.48
C GLY A 94 -4.26 -2.26 11.17
N PRO A 95 -2.96 -1.91 11.20
CA PRO A 95 -2.17 -1.72 10.00
C PRO A 95 -1.95 -3.05 9.26
N LEU A 96 -1.71 -2.98 7.96
CA LEU A 96 -1.09 -4.07 7.22
C LEU A 96 0.34 -4.23 7.75
N VAL A 97 0.69 -5.42 8.24
CA VAL A 97 2.03 -5.70 8.78
C VAL A 97 2.75 -6.67 7.85
N CYS A 98 3.91 -6.24 7.39
CA CYS A 98 4.79 -7.01 6.56
C CYS A 98 6.11 -7.25 7.28
N ARG A 99 6.50 -8.51 7.47
CA ARG A 99 7.83 -8.83 8.00
C ARG A 99 8.86 -8.86 6.88
N VAL A 100 10.02 -8.27 7.14
CA VAL A 100 11.18 -8.33 6.28
C VAL A 100 11.75 -9.74 6.35
N THR A 101 11.76 -10.42 5.21
CA THR A 101 12.38 -11.72 5.01
C THR A 101 13.49 -11.57 3.96
N GLY A 102 14.64 -12.21 4.11
CA GLY A 102 15.62 -12.26 3.01
C GLY A 102 16.44 -10.99 2.73
N ALA A 103 16.50 -10.00 3.63
CA ALA A 103 17.72 -9.21 3.70
C ALA A 103 18.85 -10.21 4.03
N VAL A 104 19.92 -10.27 3.24
CA VAL A 104 21.09 -11.15 3.50
C VAL A 104 21.39 -11.06 4.99
N GLY A 105 21.18 -12.16 5.72
CA GLY A 105 20.75 -12.22 7.14
C GLY A 105 21.61 -11.53 8.20
N GLY A 106 21.83 -10.23 8.06
CA GLY A 106 22.68 -9.40 8.93
C GLY A 106 22.83 -7.95 8.42
N LEU A 107 22.57 -7.69 7.13
CA LEU A 107 22.65 -6.32 6.57
C LEU A 107 21.54 -5.39 7.07
N MET A 108 20.42 -5.91 7.59
CA MET A 108 19.37 -5.04 8.14
C MET A 108 19.85 -4.24 9.36
N HIS A 109 20.70 -4.81 10.21
CA HIS A 109 21.30 -4.06 11.31
C HIS A 109 22.21 -2.92 10.81
N LEU A 110 22.86 -3.11 9.65
CA LEU A 110 23.69 -2.08 9.03
C LEU A 110 22.85 -1.01 8.32
N ALA A 111 21.71 -1.40 7.74
CA ALA A 111 20.79 -0.48 7.07
C ALA A 111 19.85 0.25 8.04
N ALA A 112 19.60 -0.29 9.24
CA ALA A 112 18.71 0.26 10.25
C ALA A 112 18.93 1.76 10.55
N PRO A 113 20.17 2.25 10.81
CA PRO A 113 20.39 3.68 11.05
C PRO A 113 20.16 4.55 9.81
N PHE A 114 20.25 4.00 8.60
CA PHE A 114 19.91 4.72 7.37
C PHE A 114 18.41 4.74 7.12
N ILE A 115 17.72 3.62 7.39
CA ILE A 115 16.27 3.53 7.24
C ILE A 115 15.56 4.37 8.31
N ALA A 116 16.07 4.41 9.54
CA ALA A 116 15.54 5.29 10.60
C ALA A 116 15.64 6.78 10.26
N LYS A 117 16.55 7.15 9.35
CA LYS A 117 16.71 8.52 8.83
C LYS A 117 15.87 8.78 7.56
N LEU A 118 15.23 7.76 7.00
CA LEU A 118 14.25 7.98 5.93
C LEU A 118 13.02 8.63 6.57
N ASN A 119 12.67 9.83 6.12
CA ASN A 119 11.34 10.38 6.36
C ASN A 119 10.34 9.52 5.59
N LEU A 120 9.88 8.45 6.25
CA LEU A 120 8.84 7.60 5.69
C LEU A 120 7.55 8.41 5.52
N PRO A 121 6.77 8.16 4.46
CA PRO A 121 5.47 8.78 4.31
C PRO A 121 4.60 8.56 5.56
N PRO A 122 3.77 9.52 5.97
CA PRO A 122 2.88 9.29 7.08
C PRO A 122 1.94 8.11 6.75
N GLY A 123 1.73 7.24 7.74
CA GLY A 123 1.07 5.95 7.56
C GLY A 123 2.01 4.78 7.25
N ILE A 124 3.32 5.01 7.04
CA ILE A 124 4.31 3.93 6.92
C ILE A 124 5.28 4.02 8.10
N ARG A 125 5.44 2.91 8.82
CA ARG A 125 6.40 2.80 9.93
C ARG A 125 7.23 1.55 9.73
N LEU A 126 8.52 1.63 10.05
CA LEU A 126 9.38 0.46 10.18
C LEU A 126 9.71 0.27 11.66
N ASP A 127 9.43 -0.91 12.19
CA ASP A 127 9.79 -1.34 13.54
C ASP A 127 10.62 -2.63 13.46
N ALA A 128 11.93 -2.52 13.68
CA ALA A 128 12.90 -3.61 13.55
C ALA A 128 12.77 -4.37 12.22
N GLU A 129 12.07 -5.49 12.23
CA GLU A 129 11.83 -6.36 11.06
C GLU A 129 10.42 -6.20 10.46
N HIS A 130 9.57 -5.32 10.98
CA HIS A 130 8.18 -5.16 10.54
C HIS A 130 7.96 -3.80 9.89
N VAL A 131 7.42 -3.82 8.68
CA VAL A 131 6.85 -2.65 8.02
C VAL A 131 5.36 -2.62 8.34
N HIS A 132 4.92 -1.56 9.01
CA HIS A 132 3.52 -1.27 9.27
C HIS A 132 3.03 -0.26 8.24
N VAL A 133 1.97 -0.62 7.52
CA VAL A 133 1.28 0.24 6.57
C VAL A 133 -0.13 0.50 7.10
N ASP A 134 -0.32 1.69 7.64
CA ASP A 134 -1.61 2.22 8.05
C ASP A 134 -2.38 2.67 6.80
N VAL A 135 -3.25 1.78 6.34
CA VAL A 135 -4.07 2.00 5.15
C VAL A 135 -5.08 3.13 5.37
N ARG A 136 -5.56 3.33 6.61
CA ARG A 136 -6.51 4.41 6.92
C ARG A 136 -5.81 5.76 6.79
N GLU A 137 -4.63 5.92 7.37
CA GLU A 137 -3.86 7.16 7.26
C GLU A 137 -3.51 7.49 5.80
N LEU A 138 -3.14 6.47 5.01
CA LEU A 138 -2.87 6.66 3.57
C LEU A 138 -4.12 7.09 2.78
N LEU A 139 -5.31 6.58 3.13
CA LEU A 139 -6.56 6.98 2.49
C LEU A 139 -7.04 8.36 2.95
N ARG A 140 -6.83 8.71 4.22
CA ARG A 140 -7.13 10.03 4.79
C ARG A 140 -6.34 11.13 4.08
N GLN A 141 -5.05 10.89 3.79
CA GLN A 141 -4.23 11.82 3.00
C GLN A 141 -4.74 12.05 1.57
N ARG A 142 -5.62 11.18 1.07
CA ARG A 142 -6.27 11.32 -0.25
C ARG A 142 -7.67 11.90 -0.17
N GLY A 143 -8.15 12.25 1.02
CA GLY A 143 -9.54 12.66 1.24
C GLY A 143 -10.54 11.53 0.99
N LEU A 144 -10.11 10.26 1.14
CA LEU A 144 -10.95 9.08 0.94
C LEU A 144 -11.41 8.45 2.26
N GLU A 145 -11.42 9.23 3.34
CA GLU A 145 -11.80 8.76 4.68
C GLU A 145 -13.27 8.35 4.73
N ASP A 146 -14.16 9.09 4.07
CA ASP A 146 -15.59 8.76 4.01
C ASP A 146 -15.85 7.37 3.40
N LEU A 147 -15.00 6.90 2.49
CA LEU A 147 -15.14 5.57 1.91
C LEU A 147 -14.87 4.46 2.93
N LEU A 148 -14.07 4.73 3.96
CA LEU A 148 -13.74 3.75 5.00
C LEU A 148 -14.96 3.37 5.84
N GLU A 149 -15.95 4.24 5.97
CA GLU A 149 -17.20 3.93 6.68
C GLU A 149 -17.94 2.75 6.04
N HIS A 150 -17.74 2.55 4.74
CA HIS A 150 -18.38 1.48 3.98
C HIS A 150 -17.52 0.22 3.86
N VAL A 151 -16.21 0.29 4.09
CA VAL A 151 -15.33 -0.87 3.90
C VAL A 151 -15.29 -1.75 5.15
N LYS A 152 -15.89 -2.95 5.06
CA LYS A 152 -15.84 -3.98 6.10
C LYS A 152 -14.46 -4.66 6.16
N HIS A 153 -13.94 -5.05 5.00
CA HIS A 153 -12.67 -5.77 4.90
C HIS A 153 -11.84 -5.28 3.72
N LEU A 154 -10.53 -5.17 3.95
CA LEU A 154 -9.53 -4.96 2.92
C LEU A 154 -8.44 -6.01 3.08
N THR A 155 -8.22 -6.80 2.05
CA THR A 155 -7.19 -7.85 2.04
C THR A 155 -6.24 -7.62 0.88
N VAL A 156 -4.96 -7.69 1.14
CA VAL A 156 -3.89 -7.62 0.14
C VAL A 156 -3.26 -9.00 0.01
N THR A 157 -3.33 -9.56 -1.19
CA THR A 157 -2.62 -10.80 -1.52
C THR A 157 -1.69 -10.55 -2.70
N THR A 158 -0.72 -11.43 -2.89
CA THR A 158 0.22 -11.34 -4.01
C THR A 158 0.19 -12.60 -4.85
N GLU A 159 0.15 -12.38 -6.16
CA GLU A 159 0.36 -13.35 -7.22
C GLU A 159 1.69 -13.01 -7.91
N ASP A 160 2.21 -13.89 -8.76
CA ASP A 160 3.41 -13.55 -9.53
C ASP A 160 3.16 -12.34 -10.43
N ARG A 161 3.96 -11.29 -10.19
CA ARG A 161 3.92 -9.99 -10.90
C ARG A 161 2.62 -9.18 -10.71
N ARG A 162 1.80 -9.53 -9.72
CA ARG A 162 0.55 -8.81 -9.42
C ARG A 162 0.28 -8.77 -7.92
N THR A 163 -0.26 -7.65 -7.47
CA THR A 163 -0.90 -7.51 -6.16
C THR A 163 -2.40 -7.48 -6.34
N ALA A 164 -3.13 -8.32 -5.59
CA ALA A 164 -4.57 -8.29 -5.56
C ALA A 164 -5.05 -7.61 -4.29
N VAL A 165 -5.90 -6.60 -4.45
CA VAL A 165 -6.59 -5.93 -3.34
C VAL A 165 -8.05 -6.34 -3.40
N THR A 166 -8.49 -7.08 -2.39
CA THR A 166 -9.89 -7.47 -2.21
C THR A 166 -10.54 -6.52 -1.22
N ILE A 167 -11.64 -5.90 -1.63
CA ILE A 167 -12.41 -4.94 -0.85
C ILE A 167 -13.81 -5.52 -0.69
N VAL A 168 -14.23 -5.67 0.55
CA VAL A 168 -15.62 -5.99 0.92
C VAL A 168 -16.21 -4.75 1.57
N ALA A 169 -17.25 -4.21 0.96
CA ALA A 169 -17.93 -3.01 1.42
C ALA A 169 -19.43 -3.26 1.60
N HIS A 170 -20.04 -2.51 2.52
CA HIS A 170 -21.47 -2.50 2.78
C HIS A 170 -21.94 -1.06 2.88
N VAL A 171 -22.99 -0.74 2.15
CA VAL A 171 -23.63 0.57 2.20
C VAL A 171 -24.79 0.45 3.17
N ALA A 172 -24.68 1.15 4.31
CA ALA A 172 -25.75 1.22 5.31
C ALA A 172 -26.94 2.03 4.79
#